data_AF-G7PEH4-F1
#
_entry.id   AF-G7PEH4-F1
#
_cell.length_a   1.000
_cell.length_b   1.000
_cell.length_c   1.000
_cell.angle_alpha   90.00
_cell.angle_beta   90.00
_cell.angle_gamma   90.00
#
_symmetry.space_group_name_H-M   'P 1'
#
loop_
_entity.id
_entity.type
_entity.pdbx_description
1 polymer ?
#
loop_
_entity_poly.entity_id
_entity_poly.type
_entity_poly.pdbx_seq_one_letter_code
_entity_poly.pdbx_strand_id
1 'polypeptide(L)'
;LGQQGTESFQCDNGVSLPPDSICDFTDQCGDNSDERHCLNYERCDFEDGLCNMTEDQSLQPHWTKRNGMTSLSPPFYDHNGDVSAHFLLLVSRVDSISSSLRSRVFLPTNDQHDCQITFYYFSSQVSGKLMVGLQTACGGPIQHLWQNTAALPNQWERNVIKIQSSQRFQVVFQGQMTSTYEQDEVIAIDDISFNSGCLPANDGILLCQEALNAEQELCRPDTDLCRFDITDEELRLCQACGFEFDMCEWTSEASVGHISWMRTKAREVPALESTPQQDQGGDDEGYYVWVGAKHAFPFNHLDSRAYLNSSVCHCLGKSCHLQFYYTMESSVLRVRLYNHKVRRKLHLFQIH
;
A
#
# COMPACT_ATOMS: atom_id res chain seq x y z
N LEU A 1 -17.06 0.87 -48.53
CA LEU A 1 -17.69 1.71 -47.50
C LEU A 1 -18.32 0.77 -46.48
N GLY A 2 -17.69 0.63 -45.33
CA GLY A 2 -18.15 -0.25 -44.26
C GLY A 2 -17.39 0.13 -43.00
N GLN A 3 -17.66 1.32 -42.48
CA GLN A 3 -17.24 1.67 -41.12
C GLN A 3 -18.22 0.97 -40.17
N GLN A 4 -17.69 0.00 -39.43
CA GLN A 4 -18.29 -0.52 -38.21
C GLN A 4 -18.64 0.68 -37.31
N GLY A 5 -19.93 0.81 -36.98
CA GLY A 5 -20.38 1.83 -36.04
C GLY A 5 -19.75 1.59 -34.69
N THR A 6 -18.87 2.49 -34.26
CA THR A 6 -18.53 2.66 -32.85
C THR A 6 -19.80 3.06 -32.13
N GLU A 7 -20.29 2.20 -31.24
CA GLU A 7 -21.38 2.52 -30.31
C GLU A 7 -21.03 3.84 -29.61
N SER A 8 -21.92 4.83 -29.69
CA SER A 8 -21.71 6.17 -29.12
C SER A 8 -22.73 6.37 -28.00
N PHE A 9 -22.29 6.98 -26.90
CA PHE A 9 -23.16 7.35 -25.80
C PHE A 9 -23.87 8.65 -26.14
N GLN A 10 -25.14 8.76 -25.79
CA GLN A 10 -25.95 9.95 -26.06
C GLN A 10 -26.32 10.62 -24.74
N CYS A 11 -25.85 11.85 -24.57
CA CYS A 11 -26.18 12.73 -23.45
C CYS A 11 -27.66 13.10 -23.43
N ASP A 12 -28.20 13.53 -22.28
CA ASP A 12 -29.59 13.98 -22.16
C ASP A 12 -29.89 15.19 -23.07
N ASN A 13 -28.91 16.08 -23.27
CA ASN A 13 -28.97 17.21 -24.19
C ASN A 13 -28.75 16.85 -25.67
N GLY A 14 -28.54 15.58 -26.00
CA GLY A 14 -28.39 15.07 -27.37
C GLY A 14 -26.97 15.09 -27.94
N VAL A 15 -25.96 15.53 -27.19
CA VAL A 15 -24.54 15.38 -27.58
C VAL A 15 -24.17 13.90 -27.62
N SER A 16 -23.39 13.49 -28.63
CA SER A 16 -22.90 12.12 -28.75
C SER A 16 -21.42 12.06 -28.38
N LEU A 17 -21.08 11.21 -27.43
CA LEU A 17 -19.73 11.03 -26.91
C LEU A 17 -19.18 9.64 -27.24
N PRO A 18 -17.86 9.52 -27.41
CA PRO A 18 -17.24 8.22 -27.54
C PRO A 18 -17.28 7.48 -26.18
N PRO A 19 -17.28 6.13 -26.17
CA PRO A 19 -17.40 5.36 -24.94
C PRO A 19 -16.30 5.58 -23.90
N ASP A 20 -15.14 6.08 -24.32
CA ASP A 20 -14.04 6.38 -23.41
C ASP A 20 -14.27 7.65 -22.60
N SER A 21 -15.19 8.53 -23.00
CA SER A 21 -15.58 9.78 -22.33
C SER A 21 -16.79 9.61 -21.40
N ILE A 22 -16.94 8.45 -20.78
CA ILE A 22 -18.04 8.20 -19.86
C ILE A 22 -17.44 7.89 -18.49
N CYS A 23 -17.94 8.54 -17.44
CA CYS A 23 -17.48 8.35 -16.07
C CYS A 23 -15.98 8.62 -15.90
N ASP A 24 -15.46 9.65 -16.55
CA ASP A 24 -14.06 10.05 -16.56
C ASP A 24 -13.81 11.40 -15.86
N PHE A 25 -14.71 11.80 -14.96
CA PHE A 25 -14.62 13.02 -14.13
C PHE A 25 -14.68 14.34 -14.91
N THR A 26 -15.03 14.29 -16.20
CA THR A 26 -15.18 15.48 -17.02
C THR A 26 -16.58 15.53 -17.59
N ASP A 27 -17.30 16.62 -17.36
CA ASP A 27 -18.60 16.85 -17.98
C ASP A 27 -18.41 17.29 -19.44
N GLN A 28 -18.30 16.34 -20.36
CA GLN A 28 -18.25 16.64 -21.80
C GLN A 28 -19.63 16.86 -22.40
N CYS A 29 -20.67 16.31 -21.76
CA CYS A 29 -22.05 16.62 -22.14
C CYS A 29 -22.39 18.10 -21.89
N GLY A 30 -21.85 18.72 -20.84
CA GLY A 30 -22.24 20.05 -20.33
C GLY A 30 -23.54 20.03 -19.49
N ASP A 31 -24.11 18.85 -19.29
CA ASP A 31 -25.27 18.60 -18.42
C ASP A 31 -25.00 17.48 -17.39
N ASN A 32 -23.76 16.97 -17.34
CA ASN A 32 -23.26 15.92 -16.46
C ASN A 32 -23.92 14.55 -16.66
N SER A 33 -24.57 14.28 -17.81
CA SER A 33 -25.25 13.01 -18.05
C SER A 33 -24.29 11.82 -18.19
N ASP A 34 -23.11 12.06 -18.75
CA ASP A 34 -21.95 11.16 -18.85
C ASP A 34 -21.38 10.73 -17.49
N GLU A 35 -21.58 11.54 -16.45
CA GLU A 35 -20.99 11.31 -15.12
C GLU A 35 -22.00 10.81 -14.06
N ARG A 36 -23.30 10.73 -14.37
CA ARG A 36 -24.34 10.37 -13.38
C ARG A 36 -24.43 8.88 -13.04
N HIS A 37 -24.15 7.99 -13.99
CA HIS A 37 -24.47 6.55 -13.89
C HIS A 37 -23.23 5.65 -13.81
N CYS A 38 -22.35 5.94 -12.87
CA CYS A 38 -21.00 5.35 -12.80
C CYS A 38 -20.81 4.25 -11.75
N LEU A 39 -21.89 3.65 -11.26
CA LEU A 39 -21.83 2.63 -10.19
C LEU A 39 -21.03 1.37 -10.56
N ASN A 40 -20.92 1.07 -11.85
CA ASN A 40 -20.17 -0.07 -12.37
C ASN A 40 -18.72 0.29 -12.75
N TYR A 41 -18.30 1.54 -12.51
CA TYR A 41 -16.95 2.01 -12.75
C TYR A 41 -16.20 2.04 -11.42
N GLU A 42 -14.92 1.71 -11.44
CA GLU A 42 -14.04 1.93 -10.29
C GLU A 42 -13.40 3.30 -10.48
N ARG A 43 -13.71 4.24 -9.59
CA ARG A 43 -13.37 5.66 -9.72
C ARG A 43 -12.59 6.14 -8.50
N CYS A 44 -11.58 6.98 -8.72
CA CYS A 44 -10.77 7.58 -7.67
C CYS A 44 -10.31 8.98 -8.03
N ASP A 45 -10.91 9.98 -7.39
CA ASP A 45 -10.60 11.42 -7.45
C ASP A 45 -9.67 11.88 -6.30
N PHE A 46 -9.28 10.96 -5.41
CA PHE A 46 -8.46 11.27 -4.23
C PHE A 46 -9.07 12.25 -3.22
N GLU A 47 -10.36 12.60 -3.28
CA GLU A 47 -10.99 13.48 -2.29
C GLU A 47 -11.10 12.81 -0.92
N ASP A 48 -11.41 11.52 -0.91
CA ASP A 48 -11.55 10.69 0.28
C ASP A 48 -10.45 9.61 0.35
N GLY A 49 -9.24 10.05 0.72
CA GLY A 49 -8.07 9.17 0.89
C GLY A 49 -7.44 8.72 -0.44
N LEU A 50 -7.03 7.46 -0.52
CA LEU A 50 -6.44 6.85 -1.72
C LEU A 50 -7.41 5.88 -2.43
N CYS A 51 -8.69 5.89 -2.06
CA CYS A 51 -9.68 4.93 -2.56
C CYS A 51 -9.18 3.48 -2.35
N ASN A 52 -9.26 2.63 -3.39
CA ASN A 52 -8.69 1.28 -3.42
C ASN A 52 -7.26 1.22 -3.99
N MET A 53 -6.54 2.34 -4.00
CA MET A 53 -5.14 2.41 -4.41
C MET A 53 -4.21 2.16 -3.23
N THR A 54 -3.07 1.55 -3.49
CA THR A 54 -2.02 1.26 -2.52
C THR A 54 -0.70 1.85 -2.98
N GLU A 55 -0.02 2.50 -2.05
CA GLU A 55 1.22 3.22 -2.31
C GLU A 55 2.38 2.57 -1.54
N ASP A 56 3.56 2.49 -2.16
CA ASP A 56 4.77 2.06 -1.45
C ASP A 56 5.46 3.23 -0.74
N GLN A 57 5.05 3.48 0.50
CA GLN A 57 5.61 4.54 1.35
C GLN A 57 7.03 4.23 1.88
N SER A 58 7.59 3.04 1.59
CA SER A 58 8.89 2.64 2.11
C SER A 58 10.07 3.26 1.35
N LEU A 59 9.81 3.90 0.20
CA LEU A 59 10.80 4.52 -0.67
C LEU A 59 10.51 6.02 -0.80
N GLN A 60 11.55 6.85 -0.86
CA GLN A 60 11.44 8.22 -1.32
C GLN A 60 11.97 8.29 -2.77
N PRO A 61 11.29 8.99 -3.69
CA PRO A 61 10.09 9.79 -3.51
C PRO A 61 8.84 8.90 -3.34
N HIS A 62 7.80 9.45 -2.71
CA HIS A 62 6.52 8.78 -2.47
C HIS A 62 5.38 9.69 -2.95
N TRP A 63 4.26 9.11 -3.37
CA TRP A 63 3.08 9.85 -3.81
C TRP A 63 2.43 10.52 -2.62
N THR A 64 2.17 11.81 -2.72
CA THR A 64 1.59 12.60 -1.62
C THR A 64 0.30 13.25 -2.05
N LYS A 65 -0.76 13.03 -1.28
CA LYS A 65 -2.02 13.76 -1.45
C LYS A 65 -1.80 15.24 -1.14
N ARG A 66 -2.16 16.09 -2.10
CA ARG A 66 -1.99 17.55 -2.05
C ARG A 66 -3.16 18.23 -2.72
N ASN A 67 -3.33 19.52 -2.45
CA ASN A 67 -4.28 20.40 -3.13
C ASN A 67 -3.61 21.73 -3.48
N GLY A 68 -4.28 22.52 -4.31
CA GLY A 68 -3.82 23.82 -4.75
C GLY A 68 -3.61 24.84 -3.63
N MET A 69 -4.42 24.79 -2.58
CA MET A 69 -4.37 25.74 -1.45
C MET A 69 -3.06 25.67 -0.64
N THR A 70 -2.48 24.47 -0.54
CA THR A 70 -1.29 24.22 0.29
C THR A 70 -0.02 23.99 -0.52
N SER A 71 -0.15 23.87 -1.84
CA SER A 71 0.98 23.61 -2.72
C SER A 71 1.81 24.88 -2.99
N LEU A 72 3.12 24.76 -2.86
CA LEU A 72 4.09 25.81 -3.19
C LEU A 72 4.57 25.72 -4.65
N SER A 73 4.22 24.63 -5.34
CA SER A 73 4.59 24.35 -6.72
C SER A 73 3.34 23.93 -7.51
N PRO A 74 3.31 24.12 -8.85
CA PRO A 74 2.24 23.58 -9.68
C PRO A 74 2.06 22.06 -9.50
N PRO A 75 0.86 21.49 -9.76
CA PRO A 75 -0.36 22.19 -10.14
C PRO A 75 -1.01 22.91 -8.95
N PHE A 76 -1.66 24.06 -9.23
CA PHE A 76 -2.34 24.89 -8.22
C PHE A 76 -3.85 24.63 -8.14
N TYR A 77 -4.33 23.67 -8.93
CA TYR A 77 -5.72 23.25 -9.01
C TYR A 77 -5.71 21.77 -9.37
N ASP A 78 -6.75 21.04 -8.98
CA ASP A 78 -7.01 19.69 -9.48
C ASP A 78 -7.25 19.70 -11.00
N HIS A 79 -7.53 18.54 -11.57
CA HIS A 79 -7.85 18.43 -12.99
C HIS A 79 -9.06 19.29 -13.41
N ASN A 80 -10.09 19.43 -12.57
CA ASN A 80 -11.31 20.19 -12.86
C ASN A 80 -11.19 21.71 -12.62
N GLY A 81 -10.06 22.20 -12.09
CA GLY A 81 -9.82 23.61 -11.82
C GLY A 81 -10.23 24.08 -10.41
N ASP A 82 -10.53 23.18 -9.49
CA ASP A 82 -10.76 23.44 -8.08
C ASP A 82 -9.44 23.48 -7.29
N VAL A 83 -9.23 24.56 -6.54
CA VAL A 83 -8.03 24.79 -5.73
C VAL A 83 -8.02 23.96 -4.44
N SER A 84 -9.20 23.57 -3.96
CA SER A 84 -9.43 22.88 -2.70
C SER A 84 -9.46 21.35 -2.83
N ALA A 85 -9.79 20.87 -4.02
CA ALA A 85 -9.72 19.48 -4.43
C ALA A 85 -8.29 18.95 -4.46
N HIS A 86 -8.17 17.64 -4.30
CA HIS A 86 -6.94 16.92 -4.04
C HIS A 86 -6.52 16.07 -5.24
N PHE A 87 -5.21 15.98 -5.41
CA PHE A 87 -4.56 15.12 -6.38
C PHE A 87 -3.36 14.43 -5.74
N LEU A 88 -2.80 13.42 -6.41
CA LEU A 88 -1.55 12.80 -6.00
C LEU A 88 -0.35 13.45 -6.66
N LEU A 89 0.58 13.94 -5.85
CA LEU A 89 1.78 14.63 -6.27
C LEU A 89 3.04 13.82 -5.95
N LEU A 90 3.91 13.68 -6.94
CA LEU A 90 5.27 13.20 -6.82
C LEU A 90 6.24 14.36 -7.07
N VAL A 91 7.18 14.56 -6.16
CA VAL A 91 8.18 15.63 -6.24
C VAL A 91 9.57 15.03 -6.35
N SER A 92 10.39 15.53 -7.28
CA SER A 92 11.79 15.14 -7.42
C SER A 92 12.59 15.55 -6.18
N ARG A 93 13.41 14.63 -5.66
CA ARG A 93 14.38 14.91 -4.59
C ARG A 93 15.74 14.33 -4.95
N VAL A 94 16.80 14.88 -4.37
CA VAL A 94 18.16 14.32 -4.46
C VAL A 94 18.10 12.84 -4.04
N ASP A 95 18.69 11.94 -4.84
CA ASP A 95 18.70 10.47 -4.68
C ASP A 95 17.41 9.69 -5.03
N SER A 96 16.47 10.30 -5.77
CA SER A 96 15.22 9.65 -6.17
C SER A 96 15.40 8.51 -7.19
N ILE A 97 14.82 7.33 -6.91
CA ILE A 97 14.95 6.12 -7.76
C ILE A 97 13.66 5.85 -8.55
N SER A 98 12.52 5.67 -7.87
CA SER A 98 11.17 5.59 -8.45
C SER A 98 10.14 5.40 -7.32
N SER A 99 8.90 5.81 -7.56
CA SER A 99 7.75 5.53 -6.70
C SER A 99 6.67 4.78 -7.45
N SER A 100 5.79 4.05 -6.75
CA SER A 100 4.72 3.28 -7.39
C SER A 100 3.42 3.35 -6.60
N LEU A 101 2.36 3.70 -7.32
CA LEU A 101 0.95 3.61 -6.88
C LEU A 101 0.30 2.43 -7.61
N ARG A 102 -0.44 1.59 -6.90
CA ARG A 102 -1.02 0.35 -7.41
C ARG A 102 -2.51 0.33 -7.18
N SER A 103 -3.28 -0.05 -8.21
CA SER A 103 -4.71 -0.32 -8.07
C SER A 103 -4.98 -1.58 -7.26
N ARG A 104 -6.26 -1.79 -6.93
CA ARG A 104 -6.77 -3.13 -6.62
C ARG A 104 -6.49 -4.14 -7.74
N VAL A 105 -6.64 -5.41 -7.43
CA VAL A 105 -6.50 -6.51 -8.40
C VAL A 105 -7.76 -6.63 -9.25
N PHE A 106 -7.57 -6.80 -10.56
CA PHE A 106 -8.61 -7.09 -11.54
C PHE A 106 -8.47 -8.51 -12.10
N LEU A 107 -9.57 -9.08 -12.57
CA LEU A 107 -9.64 -10.38 -13.23
C LEU A 107 -9.07 -10.31 -14.65
N PRO A 108 -8.69 -11.45 -15.26
CA PRO A 108 -8.29 -11.50 -16.66
C PRO A 108 -9.34 -10.86 -17.58
N THR A 109 -8.88 -10.11 -18.57
CA THR A 109 -9.74 -9.50 -19.58
C THR A 109 -10.13 -10.54 -20.63
N ASN A 110 -11.28 -10.34 -21.29
CA ASN A 110 -11.71 -11.17 -22.41
C ASN A 110 -12.30 -10.29 -23.52
N ASP A 111 -12.52 -10.86 -24.70
CA ASP A 111 -13.07 -10.13 -25.85
C ASP A 111 -14.54 -9.69 -25.66
N GLN A 112 -15.18 -10.06 -24.54
CA GLN A 112 -16.54 -9.63 -24.20
C GLN A 112 -16.56 -8.34 -23.37
N HIS A 113 -15.45 -8.00 -22.70
CA HIS A 113 -15.34 -6.87 -21.80
C HIS A 113 -14.01 -6.14 -22.04
N ASP A 114 -14.07 -5.12 -22.90
CA ASP A 114 -12.95 -4.22 -23.14
C ASP A 114 -12.64 -3.43 -21.87
N CYS A 115 -11.66 -3.88 -21.08
CA CYS A 115 -11.17 -3.15 -19.91
C CYS A 115 -10.33 -1.95 -20.34
N GLN A 116 -10.67 -0.78 -19.81
CA GLN A 116 -10.02 0.47 -20.11
C GLN A 116 -9.82 1.28 -18.83
N ILE A 117 -8.66 1.93 -18.75
CA ILE A 117 -8.37 2.93 -17.72
C ILE A 117 -8.25 4.31 -18.37
N THR A 118 -8.89 5.29 -17.74
CA THR A 118 -8.73 6.72 -18.02
C THR A 118 -8.13 7.39 -16.79
N PHE A 119 -7.17 8.30 -16.98
CA PHE A 119 -6.59 9.09 -15.90
C PHE A 119 -6.03 10.40 -16.43
N TYR A 120 -5.83 11.35 -15.53
CA TYR A 120 -5.25 12.65 -15.85
C TYR A 120 -3.89 12.77 -15.18
N TYR A 121 -2.92 13.33 -15.90
CA TYR A 121 -1.61 13.60 -15.33
C TYR A 121 -1.16 15.01 -15.67
N PHE A 122 -0.35 15.56 -14.78
CA PHE A 122 0.30 16.86 -14.93
C PHE A 122 1.80 16.67 -14.78
N SER A 123 2.58 17.39 -15.58
CA SER A 123 4.04 17.43 -15.45
C SER A 123 4.55 18.86 -15.51
N SER A 124 5.36 19.28 -14.53
CA SER A 124 5.92 20.65 -14.55
C SER A 124 7.08 20.79 -15.54
N GLN A 125 7.82 19.70 -15.79
CA GLN A 125 8.95 19.64 -16.71
C GLN A 125 8.99 18.31 -17.46
N VAL A 126 9.89 18.21 -18.44
CA VAL A 126 9.97 17.09 -19.40
C VAL A 126 10.81 15.91 -18.87
N SER A 127 11.67 16.10 -17.88
CA SER A 127 12.62 15.05 -17.45
C SER A 127 11.98 13.94 -16.61
N GLY A 128 10.92 14.26 -15.87
CA GLY A 128 10.13 13.31 -15.10
C GLY A 128 9.40 12.30 -15.99
N LYS A 129 9.48 11.01 -15.64
CA LYS A 129 8.84 9.93 -16.37
C LYS A 129 7.72 9.30 -15.54
N LEU A 130 6.50 9.44 -16.00
CA LEU A 130 5.36 8.65 -15.55
C LEU A 130 5.17 7.46 -16.49
N MET A 131 5.24 6.25 -15.96
CA MET A 131 4.98 5.01 -16.68
C MET A 131 3.76 4.32 -16.07
N VAL A 132 2.87 3.82 -16.91
CA VAL A 132 1.71 3.02 -16.50
C VAL A 132 1.86 1.63 -17.06
N GLY A 133 1.70 0.62 -16.22
CA GLY A 133 1.88 -0.77 -16.60
C GLY A 133 1.08 -1.76 -15.77
N LEU A 134 1.19 -3.03 -16.13
CA LEU A 134 0.52 -4.14 -15.45
C LEU A 134 1.51 -4.94 -14.62
N GLN A 135 1.07 -5.35 -13.43
CA GLN A 135 1.77 -6.35 -12.63
C GLN A 135 0.83 -7.55 -12.44
N THR A 136 1.22 -8.72 -12.96
CA THR A 136 0.38 -9.94 -12.92
C THR A 136 0.78 -10.94 -11.84
N ALA A 137 1.94 -10.74 -11.22
CA ALA A 137 2.45 -11.57 -10.13
C ALA A 137 3.00 -10.69 -9.00
N CYS A 138 2.87 -11.17 -7.76
CA CYS A 138 3.39 -10.48 -6.57
C CYS A 138 4.89 -10.16 -6.73
N GLY A 139 5.27 -8.89 -6.66
CA GLY A 139 6.67 -8.50 -6.82
C GLY A 139 7.29 -8.86 -8.18
N GLY A 140 6.47 -9.27 -9.14
CA GLY A 140 6.89 -9.56 -10.51
C GLY A 140 7.24 -8.27 -11.26
N PRO A 141 7.83 -8.40 -12.46
CA PRO A 141 8.12 -7.25 -13.30
C PRO A 141 6.83 -6.50 -13.69
N ILE A 142 6.96 -5.19 -13.88
CA ILE A 142 5.87 -4.37 -14.41
C ILE A 142 5.98 -4.40 -15.94
N GLN A 143 4.92 -4.83 -16.61
CA GLN A 143 4.78 -4.71 -18.06
C GLN A 143 4.28 -3.30 -18.39
N HIS A 144 5.16 -2.44 -18.88
CA HIS A 144 4.80 -1.07 -19.26
C HIS A 144 3.88 -1.07 -20.49
N LEU A 145 2.75 -0.35 -20.36
CA LEU A 145 1.78 -0.14 -21.44
C LEU A 145 1.88 1.26 -22.01
N TRP A 146 2.20 2.24 -21.16
CA TRP A 146 2.24 3.65 -21.53
C TRP A 146 3.34 4.37 -20.76
N GLN A 147 3.84 5.44 -21.37
CA GLN A 147 4.78 6.37 -20.77
C GLN A 147 4.46 7.78 -21.26
N ASN A 148 4.55 8.77 -20.38
CA ASN A 148 4.41 10.17 -20.78
C ASN A 148 5.45 10.54 -21.84
N THR A 149 5.00 11.20 -22.90
CA THR A 149 5.87 11.82 -23.88
C THR A 149 6.30 13.21 -23.42
N ALA A 150 7.26 13.82 -24.11
CA ALA A 150 7.60 15.22 -23.90
C ALA A 150 6.41 16.11 -24.32
N ALA A 151 5.50 16.33 -23.38
CA ALA A 151 4.26 17.03 -23.59
C ALA A 151 4.36 18.49 -23.10
N LEU A 152 3.27 19.26 -23.23
CA LEU A 152 3.32 20.68 -22.86
C LEU A 152 3.43 20.80 -21.34
N PRO A 153 4.47 21.46 -20.81
CA PRO A 153 4.64 21.54 -19.38
C PRO A 153 3.51 22.37 -18.77
N ASN A 154 3.16 22.01 -17.54
CA ASN A 154 2.18 22.70 -16.71
C ASN A 154 0.73 22.65 -17.21
N GLN A 155 0.31 21.54 -17.81
CA GLN A 155 -1.09 21.29 -18.16
C GLN A 155 -1.51 19.88 -17.74
N TRP A 156 -2.79 19.73 -17.38
CA TRP A 156 -3.40 18.43 -17.16
C TRP A 156 -3.68 17.77 -18.51
N GLU A 157 -3.30 16.51 -18.63
CA GLU A 157 -3.43 15.72 -19.85
C GLU A 157 -4.19 14.43 -19.59
N ARG A 158 -5.23 14.22 -20.39
CA ARG A 158 -6.07 13.03 -20.36
C ARG A 158 -5.39 11.87 -21.07
N ASN A 159 -5.40 10.69 -20.46
CA ASN A 159 -4.89 9.46 -21.05
C ASN A 159 -5.87 8.32 -20.94
N VAL A 160 -5.94 7.54 -22.02
CA VAL A 160 -6.79 6.36 -22.12
C VAL A 160 -5.94 5.17 -22.54
N ILE A 161 -5.97 4.10 -21.74
CA ILE A 161 -5.22 2.88 -22.01
C ILE A 161 -6.19 1.71 -22.02
N LYS A 162 -6.25 0.99 -23.15
CA LYS A 162 -6.92 -0.31 -23.23
C LYS A 162 -6.04 -1.38 -22.61
N ILE A 163 -6.61 -2.16 -21.71
CA ILE A 163 -5.90 -3.19 -20.97
C ILE A 163 -6.29 -4.56 -21.54
N GLN A 164 -5.29 -5.36 -21.87
CA GLN A 164 -5.45 -6.75 -22.26
C GLN A 164 -4.50 -7.60 -21.42
N SER A 165 -5.06 -8.50 -20.61
CA SER A 165 -4.31 -9.41 -19.77
C SER A 165 -5.02 -10.75 -19.66
N SER A 166 -4.30 -11.83 -19.98
CA SER A 166 -4.76 -13.21 -19.77
C SER A 166 -4.65 -13.69 -18.32
N GLN A 167 -4.04 -12.87 -17.45
CA GLN A 167 -3.85 -13.14 -16.03
C GLN A 167 -4.55 -12.07 -15.19
N ARG A 168 -4.73 -12.35 -13.90
CA ARG A 168 -5.09 -11.31 -12.92
C ARG A 168 -4.00 -10.24 -12.92
N PHE A 169 -4.38 -8.99 -12.73
CA PHE A 169 -3.44 -7.88 -12.84
C PHE A 169 -3.76 -6.74 -11.86
N GLN A 170 -2.75 -5.97 -11.52
CA GLN A 170 -2.88 -4.62 -10.96
C GLN A 170 -2.32 -3.62 -11.96
N VAL A 171 -2.95 -2.46 -12.05
CA VAL A 171 -2.38 -1.32 -12.75
C VAL A 171 -1.42 -0.59 -11.82
N VAL A 172 -0.22 -0.32 -12.31
CA VAL A 172 0.84 0.34 -11.56
C VAL A 172 1.21 1.64 -12.26
N PHE A 173 1.06 2.74 -11.53
CA PHE A 173 1.57 4.06 -11.91
C PHE A 173 2.94 4.22 -11.28
N GLN A 174 3.98 4.18 -12.10
CA GLN A 174 5.37 4.33 -11.68
C GLN A 174 5.90 5.70 -12.09
N GLY A 175 6.21 6.53 -11.11
CA GLY A 175 6.91 7.80 -11.33
C GLY A 175 8.40 7.63 -11.12
N GLN A 176 9.19 8.03 -12.11
CA GLN A 176 10.65 8.09 -12.06
C GLN A 176 11.10 9.53 -12.25
N MET A 177 11.76 10.07 -11.23
CA MET A 177 12.30 11.42 -11.24
C MET A 177 13.81 11.37 -11.44
N THR A 178 14.32 12.23 -12.32
CA THR A 178 15.76 12.42 -12.48
C THR A 178 16.15 13.69 -11.72
N SER A 179 17.09 13.59 -10.77
CA SER A 179 17.55 14.75 -9.99
C SER A 179 18.27 15.75 -10.88
N THR A 180 17.64 16.87 -11.22
CA THR A 180 18.29 18.05 -11.80
C THR A 180 18.46 19.10 -10.71
N TYR A 181 19.65 19.71 -10.62
CA TYR A 181 20.05 20.58 -9.49
C TYR A 181 19.29 21.92 -9.42
N GLU A 182 18.45 22.24 -10.41
CA GLU A 182 17.96 23.62 -10.57
C GLU A 182 16.49 23.84 -10.22
N GLN A 183 15.60 22.84 -10.24
CA GLN A 183 14.19 22.99 -9.83
C GLN A 183 13.55 21.67 -9.36
N ASP A 184 12.63 21.75 -8.39
CA ASP A 184 11.79 20.62 -7.98
C ASP A 184 10.81 20.28 -9.12
N GLU A 185 11.15 19.27 -9.93
CA GLU A 185 10.23 18.72 -10.93
C GLU A 185 9.08 17.98 -10.23
N VAL A 186 7.87 18.12 -10.77
CA VAL A 186 6.68 17.48 -10.22
C VAL A 186 5.91 16.71 -11.29
N ILE A 187 5.33 15.60 -10.86
CA ILE A 187 4.34 14.84 -11.61
C ILE A 187 3.12 14.74 -10.71
N ALA A 188 1.94 15.08 -11.22
CA ALA A 188 0.70 14.81 -10.51
C ALA A 188 -0.18 13.85 -11.32
N ILE A 189 -1.01 13.09 -10.61
CA ILE A 189 -2.04 12.23 -11.18
C ILE A 189 -3.35 12.56 -10.47
N ASP A 190 -4.41 12.55 -11.25
CA ASP A 190 -5.77 12.79 -10.78
C ASP A 190 -6.79 11.93 -11.52
N ASP A 191 -8.00 11.84 -10.98
CA ASP A 191 -9.19 11.33 -11.67
C ASP A 191 -8.98 9.98 -12.39
N ILE A 192 -8.64 8.95 -11.62
CA ILE A 192 -8.47 7.60 -12.17
C ILE A 192 -9.83 6.92 -12.29
N SER A 193 -10.18 6.48 -13.49
CA SER A 193 -11.41 5.74 -13.77
C SER A 193 -11.12 4.45 -14.54
N PHE A 194 -11.67 3.35 -14.05
CA PHE A 194 -11.73 2.08 -14.77
C PHE A 194 -13.15 1.86 -15.25
N ASN A 195 -13.29 1.55 -16.54
CA ASN A 195 -14.59 1.25 -17.10
C ASN A 195 -15.18 -0.06 -16.57
N SER A 196 -16.46 -0.28 -16.86
CA SER A 196 -17.17 -1.50 -16.44
C SER A 196 -16.60 -2.81 -17.02
N GLY A 197 -15.69 -2.73 -17.99
CA GLY A 197 -14.97 -3.90 -18.50
C GLY A 197 -13.89 -4.41 -17.54
N CYS A 198 -13.42 -3.59 -16.61
CA CYS A 198 -12.40 -3.95 -15.64
C CYS A 198 -13.03 -4.60 -14.40
N LEU A 199 -13.19 -5.92 -14.43
CA LEU A 199 -13.85 -6.66 -13.37
C LEU A 199 -12.93 -6.82 -12.13
N PRO A 200 -13.30 -6.30 -10.96
CA PRO A 200 -12.47 -6.41 -9.77
C PRO A 200 -12.40 -7.84 -9.23
N ALA A 201 -11.25 -8.22 -8.68
CA ALA A 201 -11.09 -9.46 -7.95
C ALA A 201 -11.54 -9.29 -6.49
N ASN A 202 -12.41 -10.17 -5.99
CA ASN A 202 -12.96 -10.10 -4.63
C ASN A 202 -11.92 -10.38 -3.53
N ASP A 203 -10.92 -11.20 -3.82
CA ASP A 203 -9.86 -11.56 -2.87
C ASP A 203 -8.70 -10.54 -2.86
N GLY A 204 -8.58 -9.70 -3.89
CA GLY A 204 -7.52 -8.70 -3.99
C GLY A 204 -6.11 -9.29 -4.10
N ILE A 205 -5.98 -10.56 -4.47
CA ILE A 205 -4.71 -11.30 -4.46
C ILE A 205 -4.17 -11.48 -5.89
N LEU A 206 -2.93 -11.04 -6.12
CA LEU A 206 -2.12 -11.51 -7.24
C LEU A 206 -1.54 -12.89 -6.90
N LEU A 207 -1.46 -13.77 -7.90
CA LEU A 207 -0.84 -15.07 -7.70
C LEU A 207 0.67 -14.89 -7.65
N CYS A 208 1.31 -15.30 -6.56
CA CYS A 208 2.75 -15.32 -6.47
C CYS A 208 3.24 -16.64 -7.11
N GLN A 209 4.09 -16.57 -8.13
CA GLN A 209 4.43 -17.71 -9.00
C GLN A 209 5.22 -18.83 -8.30
N GLU A 210 5.70 -18.61 -7.07
CA GLU A 210 6.35 -19.64 -6.24
C GLU A 210 5.33 -20.67 -5.67
N ALA A 211 4.01 -20.49 -5.85
CA ALA A 211 2.98 -21.36 -5.28
C ALA A 211 2.47 -22.51 -6.18
N LEU A 212 2.94 -22.64 -7.43
CA LEU A 212 2.41 -23.65 -8.37
C LEU A 212 3.18 -24.98 -8.41
N ASN A 213 4.23 -25.15 -7.59
CA ASN A 213 5.03 -26.39 -7.54
C ASN A 213 4.90 -27.18 -6.22
N ALA A 214 3.90 -26.90 -5.39
CA ALA A 214 3.59 -27.74 -4.23
C ALA A 214 2.24 -28.41 -4.48
N GLU A 215 2.26 -29.72 -4.75
CA GLU A 215 1.06 -30.54 -4.74
C GLU A 215 0.33 -30.37 -3.40
N GLN A 216 -1.00 -30.34 -3.51
CA GLN A 216 -1.96 -30.13 -2.44
C GLN A 216 -1.74 -31.06 -1.25
N GLU A 217 -1.42 -30.50 -0.09
CA GLU A 217 -1.98 -30.98 1.17
C GLU A 217 -2.87 -29.90 1.78
N LEU A 218 -4.17 -30.16 1.66
CA LEU A 218 -5.25 -29.34 2.19
C LEU A 218 -5.29 -29.51 3.72
N CYS A 219 -4.71 -28.59 4.49
CA CYS A 219 -4.98 -28.53 5.93
C CYS A 219 -6.42 -28.04 6.17
N ARG A 220 -7.26 -28.88 6.78
CA ARG A 220 -8.50 -28.44 7.42
C ARG A 220 -8.12 -27.65 8.68
N PRO A 221 -8.66 -26.45 8.92
CA PRO A 221 -8.45 -25.78 10.18
C PRO A 221 -9.33 -26.45 11.22
N ASP A 222 -8.72 -27.25 12.10
CA ASP A 222 -9.37 -27.62 13.35
C ASP A 222 -8.86 -26.65 14.42
N THR A 223 -9.78 -25.83 14.93
CA THR A 223 -9.54 -24.69 15.83
C THR A 223 -9.06 -25.07 17.23
N ASP A 224 -8.86 -26.36 17.50
CA ASP A 224 -8.53 -26.90 18.83
C ASP A 224 -7.02 -27.17 19.06
N LEU A 225 -6.15 -26.93 18.08
CA LEU A 225 -4.71 -27.27 18.18
C LEU A 225 -3.78 -26.14 18.65
N CYS A 226 -4.29 -24.92 18.87
CA CYS A 226 -3.52 -23.82 19.47
C CYS A 226 -3.74 -23.73 20.97
N ARG A 227 -3.44 -24.80 21.72
CA ARG A 227 -3.47 -24.79 23.18
C ARG A 227 -2.04 -24.74 23.74
N PHE A 228 -1.78 -23.80 24.64
CA PHE A 228 -0.47 -23.47 25.24
C PHE A 228 0.15 -24.56 26.14
N ASP A 229 -0.26 -25.82 25.99
CA ASP A 229 -0.19 -26.81 27.09
C ASP A 229 0.34 -28.19 26.65
N ILE A 230 1.05 -28.28 25.51
CA ILE A 230 1.50 -29.58 24.97
C ILE A 230 3.03 -29.64 24.92
N THR A 231 3.58 -30.58 25.69
CA THR A 231 5.01 -30.92 25.82
C THR A 231 5.44 -32.02 24.85
N ASP A 232 5.18 -31.87 23.54
CA ASP A 232 5.61 -32.89 22.56
C ASP A 232 6.29 -32.26 21.34
N GLU A 233 7.48 -32.79 21.00
CA GLU A 233 8.46 -32.19 20.07
C GLU A 233 8.10 -32.33 18.57
N GLU A 234 6.94 -32.86 18.17
CA GLU A 234 6.72 -33.28 16.78
C GLU A 234 5.67 -32.51 15.95
N LEU A 235 5.11 -31.38 16.41
CA LEU A 235 4.27 -30.53 15.55
C LEU A 235 4.51 -29.03 15.74
N ARG A 236 5.67 -28.55 15.27
CA ARG A 236 5.99 -27.12 15.18
C ARG A 236 5.39 -26.48 13.93
N LEU A 237 4.06 -26.35 13.86
CA LEU A 237 3.40 -25.56 12.81
C LEU A 237 2.70 -24.28 13.29
N CYS A 238 2.82 -23.95 14.59
CA CYS A 238 2.51 -22.62 15.13
C CYS A 238 3.57 -22.27 16.17
N GLN A 239 4.43 -21.30 15.88
CA GLN A 239 5.47 -20.85 16.81
C GLN A 239 4.86 -19.85 17.81
N ALA A 240 3.99 -20.34 18.70
CA ALA A 240 3.50 -19.55 19.82
C ALA A 240 4.67 -19.31 20.79
N CYS A 241 4.93 -18.04 21.13
CA CYS A 241 5.98 -17.65 22.06
C CYS A 241 5.36 -16.92 23.25
N GLY A 242 5.31 -17.60 24.40
CA GLY A 242 4.83 -17.03 25.66
C GLY A 242 5.94 -16.46 26.55
N PHE A 243 7.20 -16.51 26.12
CA PHE A 243 8.37 -16.11 26.92
C PHE A 243 8.58 -16.86 28.25
N GLU A 244 7.84 -17.93 28.53
CA GLU A 244 7.91 -18.68 29.81
C GLU A 244 9.29 -19.29 30.10
N PHE A 245 10.04 -19.67 29.07
CA PHE A 245 11.34 -20.31 29.22
C PHE A 245 12.50 -19.44 28.72
N ASP A 246 12.34 -18.76 27.59
CA ASP A 246 13.39 -17.95 26.95
C ASP A 246 12.79 -16.82 26.09
N MET A 247 13.62 -16.18 25.25
CA MET A 247 13.17 -15.19 24.26
C MET A 247 12.57 -15.84 23.00
N CYS A 248 12.38 -17.17 23.00
CA CYS A 248 12.16 -17.97 21.81
C CYS A 248 13.20 -17.62 20.74
N GLU A 249 12.78 -17.36 19.51
CA GLU A 249 13.65 -16.88 18.44
C GLU A 249 13.59 -15.36 18.24
N TRP A 250 13.15 -14.61 19.26
CA TRP A 250 13.17 -13.15 19.25
C TRP A 250 14.50 -12.61 19.80
N THR A 251 15.00 -11.56 19.16
CA THR A 251 16.26 -10.92 19.50
C THR A 251 16.06 -9.42 19.72
N SER A 252 16.67 -8.89 20.79
CA SER A 252 16.68 -7.45 21.07
C SER A 252 18.02 -6.87 20.64
N GLU A 253 18.01 -5.96 19.66
CA GLU A 253 19.24 -5.26 19.24
C GLU A 253 19.54 -4.10 20.18
N ALA A 254 20.53 -4.29 21.07
CA ALA A 254 21.05 -3.22 21.94
C ALA A 254 22.26 -2.55 21.27
N SER A 255 22.05 -1.41 20.62
CA SER A 255 23.14 -0.51 20.22
C SER A 255 23.48 0.46 21.35
N VAL A 256 24.74 0.94 21.40
CA VAL A 256 25.19 1.92 22.39
C VAL A 256 24.28 3.16 22.36
N GLY A 257 23.53 3.40 23.44
CA GLY A 257 22.59 4.53 23.55
C GLY A 257 21.12 4.22 23.27
N HIS A 258 20.77 2.98 22.94
CA HIS A 258 19.38 2.54 22.73
C HIS A 258 18.83 1.71 23.91
N ILE A 259 17.54 1.88 24.20
CA ILE A 259 16.78 1.06 25.16
C ILE A 259 16.54 -0.34 24.55
N SER A 260 16.64 -1.39 25.37
CA SER A 260 16.48 -2.79 24.94
C SER A 260 15.25 -3.45 25.57
N TRP A 261 14.69 -4.44 24.88
CA TRP A 261 13.61 -5.27 25.42
C TRP A 261 14.15 -6.22 26.48
N MET A 262 13.44 -6.32 27.60
CA MET A 262 13.82 -7.17 28.72
C MET A 262 12.72 -8.18 29.01
N ARG A 263 13.08 -9.47 28.98
CA ARG A 263 12.25 -10.54 29.52
C ARG A 263 12.21 -10.41 31.04
N THR A 264 11.01 -10.36 31.61
CA THR A 264 10.84 -10.19 33.06
C THR A 264 9.68 -11.02 33.53
N LYS A 265 9.81 -11.54 34.76
CA LYS A 265 8.75 -12.25 35.45
C LYS A 265 7.80 -11.24 36.06
N ALA A 266 6.49 -11.42 35.88
CA ALA A 266 5.50 -10.41 36.25
C ALA A 266 5.60 -9.97 37.73
N ARG A 267 5.71 -10.91 38.67
CA ARG A 267 5.90 -10.62 40.12
C ARG A 267 7.19 -9.90 40.50
N GLU A 268 8.21 -9.94 39.64
CA GLU A 268 9.54 -9.37 39.91
C GLU A 268 9.64 -7.92 39.45
N VAL A 269 8.61 -7.40 38.78
CA VAL A 269 8.56 -6.00 38.35
C VAL A 269 8.12 -5.11 39.51
N PRO A 270 8.96 -4.14 39.95
CA PRO A 270 8.59 -3.23 41.02
C PRO A 270 7.30 -2.50 40.67
N ALA A 271 6.31 -2.49 41.59
CA ALA A 271 4.98 -1.90 41.42
C ALA A 271 4.96 -0.37 41.22
N LEU A 272 6.08 0.25 40.87
CA LEU A 272 6.24 1.70 40.85
C LEU A 272 5.91 2.37 39.50
N GLU A 273 5.75 1.63 38.40
CA GLU A 273 5.43 2.23 37.09
C GLU A 273 4.64 1.24 36.26
N SER A 274 3.42 1.62 35.83
CA SER A 274 2.70 1.32 34.57
C SER A 274 2.83 -0.06 33.89
N THR A 275 3.35 -1.07 34.58
CA THR A 275 3.76 -2.35 34.04
C THR A 275 2.80 -3.43 34.53
N PRO A 276 2.42 -4.39 33.68
CA PRO A 276 1.52 -5.47 34.06
C PRO A 276 2.08 -6.26 35.23
N GLN A 277 1.25 -6.49 36.25
CA GLN A 277 1.59 -7.37 37.37
C GLN A 277 1.27 -8.85 37.07
N GLN A 278 0.71 -9.12 35.90
CA GLN A 278 0.32 -10.43 35.40
C GLN A 278 0.66 -10.52 33.91
N ASP A 279 0.94 -11.73 33.44
CA ASP A 279 1.05 -12.03 32.01
C ASP A 279 -0.35 -12.06 31.33
N GLN A 280 -0.42 -12.47 30.06
CA GLN A 280 -1.70 -12.56 29.33
C GLN A 280 -2.63 -13.68 29.83
N GLY A 281 -2.07 -14.73 30.44
CA GLY A 281 -2.85 -15.80 31.07
C GLY A 281 -3.50 -15.40 32.39
N GLY A 282 -3.14 -14.23 32.94
CA GLY A 282 -3.53 -13.80 34.28
C GLY A 282 -2.68 -14.43 35.38
N ASP A 283 -1.50 -14.96 35.01
CA ASP A 283 -0.52 -15.57 35.91
C ASP A 283 0.56 -14.54 36.31
N ASP A 284 0.77 -14.37 37.61
CA ASP A 284 1.83 -13.52 38.16
C ASP A 284 3.20 -14.23 38.20
N GLU A 285 3.22 -15.54 37.96
CA GLU A 285 4.42 -16.33 37.72
C GLU A 285 4.86 -16.34 36.24
N GLY A 286 4.01 -15.83 35.33
CA GLY A 286 4.26 -15.76 33.90
C GLY A 286 5.32 -14.73 33.50
N TYR A 287 5.84 -14.89 32.29
CA TYR A 287 6.88 -14.04 31.74
C TYR A 287 6.38 -13.20 30.56
N TYR A 288 6.88 -11.97 30.45
CA TYR A 288 6.67 -11.13 29.28
C TYR A 288 7.92 -10.31 28.97
N VAL A 289 7.93 -9.68 27.80
CA VAL A 289 8.98 -8.73 27.40
C VAL A 289 8.45 -7.30 27.51
N TRP A 290 9.26 -6.39 28.08
CA TRP A 290 8.88 -4.98 28.20
C TRP A 290 10.07 -4.05 28.03
N VAL A 291 9.76 -2.76 27.90
CA VAL A 291 10.72 -1.66 27.76
C VAL A 291 10.25 -0.45 28.57
N GLY A 292 11.15 0.19 29.32
CA GLY A 292 10.82 1.29 30.23
C GLY A 292 11.85 2.42 30.24
N ALA A 293 11.39 3.66 30.48
CA ALA A 293 12.17 4.89 30.34
C ALA A 293 13.24 5.13 31.42
N LYS A 294 13.24 4.37 32.53
CA LYS A 294 14.20 4.55 33.64
C LYS A 294 15.66 4.17 33.33
N HIS A 295 15.93 3.58 32.17
CA HIS A 295 17.28 3.17 31.75
C HIS A 295 17.90 4.05 30.65
N ALA A 296 17.24 5.16 30.28
CA ALA A 296 17.85 6.17 29.42
C ALA A 296 18.85 7.01 30.25
N PHE A 297 20.13 6.94 29.89
CA PHE A 297 21.16 7.85 30.40
C PHE A 297 20.72 9.33 30.20
N PRO A 298 21.20 10.28 31.03
CA PRO A 298 20.63 11.63 31.14
C PRO A 298 20.93 12.58 29.96
N PHE A 299 21.21 12.05 28.76
CA PHE A 299 21.41 12.84 27.56
C PHE A 299 20.42 12.39 26.46
N ASN A 300 19.44 13.26 26.20
CA ASN A 300 18.45 13.24 25.11
C ASN A 300 17.24 12.30 25.25
N HIS A 301 16.20 12.81 25.93
CA HIS A 301 14.84 12.24 26.02
C HIS A 301 14.02 12.26 24.71
N LEU A 302 14.59 12.67 23.57
CA LEU A 302 13.79 13.01 22.38
C LEU A 302 13.60 11.89 21.35
N ASP A 303 14.28 10.73 21.46
CA ASP A 303 14.08 9.64 20.47
C ASP A 303 14.59 8.25 20.92
N SER A 304 14.24 7.80 22.13
CA SER A 304 14.61 6.45 22.60
C SER A 304 13.79 5.37 21.89
N ARG A 305 14.42 4.57 21.03
CA ARG A 305 13.79 3.47 20.27
C ARG A 305 14.40 2.13 20.63
N ALA A 306 13.56 1.12 20.86
CA ALA A 306 13.94 -0.28 21.03
C ALA A 306 13.43 -1.13 19.85
N TYR A 307 14.16 -2.18 19.48
CA TYR A 307 13.78 -3.11 18.42
C TYR A 307 13.73 -4.54 18.95
N LEU A 308 12.65 -5.25 18.64
CA LEU A 308 12.47 -6.67 18.91
C LEU A 308 12.23 -7.37 17.57
N ASN A 309 13.19 -8.20 17.17
CA ASN A 309 13.20 -8.85 15.86
C ASN A 309 12.97 -10.35 16.03
N SER A 310 11.97 -10.91 15.37
CA SER A 310 11.81 -12.36 15.30
C SER A 310 12.85 -12.96 14.35
N SER A 311 13.09 -14.26 14.47
CA SER A 311 13.67 -15.05 13.39
C SER A 311 12.80 -14.98 12.12
N VAL A 312 13.37 -15.48 11.03
CA VAL A 312 12.67 -15.58 9.75
C VAL A 312 11.55 -16.60 9.89
N CYS A 313 10.30 -16.11 9.88
CA CYS A 313 9.13 -16.97 9.85
C CYS A 313 8.81 -17.40 8.41
N HIS A 314 8.55 -18.70 8.22
CA HIS A 314 8.16 -19.26 6.93
C HIS A 314 6.63 -19.36 6.86
N CYS A 315 6.03 -18.47 6.08
CA CYS A 315 4.59 -18.48 5.81
C CYS A 315 4.25 -19.54 4.77
N LEU A 316 3.72 -20.68 5.23
CA LEU A 316 3.36 -21.82 4.38
C LEU A 316 1.88 -21.79 3.93
N GLY A 317 1.08 -20.82 4.40
CA GLY A 317 -0.33 -20.64 4.05
C GLY A 317 -0.61 -19.42 3.15
N LYS A 318 -1.85 -19.31 2.66
CA LYS A 318 -2.31 -18.18 1.82
C LYS A 318 -2.29 -16.82 2.53
N SER A 319 -2.40 -16.84 3.86
CA SER A 319 -2.26 -15.66 4.72
C SER A 319 -1.49 -16.06 5.98
N CYS A 320 -0.65 -15.15 6.45
CA CYS A 320 0.05 -15.26 7.71
C CYS A 320 -0.54 -14.24 8.67
N HIS A 321 -0.93 -14.70 9.86
CA HIS A 321 -1.49 -13.84 10.89
C HIS A 321 -0.49 -13.76 12.04
N LEU A 322 -0.04 -12.55 12.35
CA LEU A 322 0.66 -12.26 13.60
C LEU A 322 -0.37 -11.79 14.62
N GLN A 323 -0.52 -12.53 15.70
CA GLN A 323 -1.34 -12.17 16.85
C GLN A 323 -0.44 -11.98 18.06
N PHE A 324 -0.65 -10.89 18.78
CA PHE A 324 0.03 -10.61 20.04
C PHE A 324 -0.86 -9.72 20.90
N TYR A 325 -0.57 -9.71 22.18
CA TYR A 325 -1.19 -8.82 23.14
C TYR A 325 -0.16 -7.80 23.62
N TYR A 326 -0.62 -6.60 23.95
CA TYR A 326 0.24 -5.51 24.38
C TYR A 326 -0.47 -4.65 25.41
N THR A 327 0.34 -3.90 26.17
CA THR A 327 -0.08 -2.84 27.05
C THR A 327 0.97 -1.73 26.98
N MET A 328 0.53 -0.49 27.01
CA MET A 328 1.41 0.66 26.83
C MET A 328 0.80 1.91 27.46
N GLU A 329 1.65 2.79 27.97
CA GLU A 329 1.27 4.11 28.46
C GLU A 329 2.17 5.15 27.80
N SER A 330 1.55 6.18 27.19
CA SER A 330 2.25 7.33 26.56
C SER A 330 3.41 6.95 25.63
N SER A 331 3.24 5.90 24.83
CA SER A 331 4.29 5.31 23.97
C SER A 331 3.75 5.03 22.57
N VAL A 332 4.59 4.55 21.64
CA VAL A 332 4.13 4.15 20.29
C VAL A 332 4.73 2.80 19.92
N LEU A 333 3.88 1.81 19.61
CA LEU A 333 4.32 0.49 19.13
C LEU A 333 4.16 0.42 17.61
N ARG A 334 5.25 0.08 16.90
CA ARG A 334 5.25 -0.09 15.44
C ARG A 334 5.61 -1.52 15.08
N VAL A 335 4.71 -2.20 14.39
CA VAL A 335 4.97 -3.55 13.85
C VAL A 335 5.43 -3.43 12.40
N ARG A 336 6.52 -4.12 12.07
CA ARG A 336 7.15 -4.07 10.74
C ARG A 336 7.51 -5.47 10.26
N LEU A 337 7.25 -5.74 8.98
CA LEU A 337 7.66 -6.96 8.30
C LEU A 337 8.94 -6.69 7.51
N TYR A 338 9.94 -7.56 7.70
CA TYR A 338 11.23 -7.51 7.01
C TYR A 338 11.35 -8.65 6.02
N ASN A 339 11.47 -8.34 4.73
CA ASN A 339 11.72 -9.34 3.70
C ASN A 339 13.18 -9.30 3.23
N HIS A 340 13.94 -10.37 3.52
CA HIS A 340 15.36 -10.48 3.20
C HIS A 340 15.64 -10.45 1.68
N LYS A 341 14.69 -10.85 0.83
CA LYS A 341 14.84 -10.82 -0.64
C LYS A 341 14.76 -9.40 -1.21
N VAL A 342 14.11 -8.45 -0.52
CA VAL A 342 13.78 -7.13 -1.07
C VAL A 342 14.46 -5.97 -0.32
N ARG A 343 15.11 -6.23 0.83
CA ARG A 343 15.62 -5.17 1.75
C ARG A 343 14.57 -4.08 2.06
N ARG A 344 13.28 -4.40 1.97
CA ARG A 344 12.17 -3.47 2.22
C ARG A 344 11.61 -3.65 3.63
N LYS A 345 11.34 -2.53 4.28
CA LYS A 345 10.65 -2.43 5.57
C LYS A 345 9.18 -2.14 5.28
N LEU A 346 8.31 -3.14 5.43
CA LEU A 346 6.86 -2.95 5.32
C LEU A 346 6.33 -2.55 6.69
N HIS A 347 5.74 -1.36 6.80
CA HIS A 347 5.03 -0.98 8.01
C HIS A 347 3.66 -1.63 8.00
N LEU A 348 3.36 -2.44 9.02
CA LEU A 348 2.08 -3.13 9.10
C LEU A 348 1.03 -2.24 9.75
N PHE A 349 1.35 -1.67 10.92
CA PHE A 349 0.49 -0.73 11.64
C PHE A 349 1.24 -0.06 12.81
N GLN A 350 0.69 1.05 13.29
CA GLN A 350 1.15 1.81 14.45
C GLN A 350 0.04 1.91 15.50
N ILE A 351 0.38 1.66 16.76
CA ILE A 351 -0.51 1.79 17.92
C ILE A 351 -0.03 2.97 18.76
N HIS A 352 -0.97 3.81 19.20
CA HIS A 352 -0.77 4.99 20.05
C HIS A 352 -1.18 4.73 21.49
#